data_AF-A0A6B1C271-F1
#
_entry.id   AF-A0A6B1C271-F1
#
_cell.length_a   1.000
_cell.length_b   1.000
_cell.length_c   1.000
_cell.angle_alpha   90.00
_cell.angle_beta   90.00
_cell.angle_gamma   90.00
#
_symmetry.space_group_name_H-M   'P 1'
#
loop_
_entity.id
_entity.type
_entity.pdbx_description
1 polymer ?
#
loop_
_entity_poly.entity_id
_entity_poly.type
_entity_poly.pdbx_seq_one_letter_code
_entity_poly.pdbx_strand_id
1 'polypeptide(L)'
;MIDESVVAGTLSEALKTGGEFAEVFVEDRRSSSALLDDGKVEELSSGRTRGAGIRVVVGDTTGFAHTSDLSEAGLAKAARAAASAARGGGGG
;
A
#
# COMPACT_ATOMS: atom_id res chain seq x y z
N MET A 1 15.04 -0.38 0.16
CA MET A 1 14.21 0.27 -0.88
C MET A 1 13.61 -0.86 -1.71
N ILE A 2 12.39 -0.73 -2.24
CA ILE A 2 11.81 -1.80 -3.08
C ILE A 2 12.39 -1.67 -4.48
N ASP A 3 12.82 -2.78 -5.08
CA ASP A 3 13.38 -2.79 -6.42
C ASP A 3 12.33 -2.42 -7.46
N GLU A 4 12.76 -1.68 -8.49
CA GLU A 4 11.89 -1.25 -9.58
C GLU A 4 11.23 -2.44 -10.30
N SER A 5 11.95 -3.54 -10.46
CA SER A 5 11.43 -4.78 -11.06
C SER A 5 10.25 -5.36 -10.27
N VAL A 6 10.29 -5.28 -8.93
CA VAL A 6 9.20 -5.75 -8.07
C VAL A 6 7.99 -4.83 -8.19
N VAL A 7 8.19 -3.52 -8.27
CA VAL A 7 7.10 -2.55 -8.51
C VAL A 7 6.48 -2.77 -9.89
N ALA A 8 7.29 -2.94 -10.93
CA ALA A 8 6.82 -3.22 -12.28
C ALA A 8 6.06 -4.55 -12.37
N GLY A 9 6.54 -5.60 -11.69
CA GLY A 9 5.83 -6.87 -11.56
C GLY A 9 4.50 -6.72 -10.84
N THR A 10 4.45 -5.92 -9.76
CA THR A 10 3.22 -5.63 -9.01
C THR A 10 2.18 -4.90 -9.86
N LEU A 11 2.60 -3.88 -10.62
CA LEU A 11 1.72 -3.17 -11.56
C LEU A 11 1.22 -4.10 -12.67
N SER A 12 2.09 -4.95 -13.19
CA SER A 12 1.73 -5.95 -14.19
C SER A 12 0.69 -6.94 -13.65
N GLU A 13 0.83 -7.41 -12.41
CA GLU A 13 -0.16 -8.26 -11.74
C GLU A 13 -1.49 -7.54 -11.51
N ALA A 14 -1.46 -6.25 -11.16
CA ALA A 14 -2.66 -5.43 -10.93
C ALA A 14 -3.46 -5.22 -12.23
N LEU A 15 -2.76 -4.95 -13.34
CA LEU A 15 -3.36 -4.68 -14.65
C LEU A 15 -3.72 -5.95 -15.42
N LYS A 16 -3.11 -7.09 -15.10
CA LYS A 16 -3.18 -8.38 -15.83
C LYS A 16 -4.58 -8.83 -16.17
N THR A 17 -5.53 -8.45 -15.34
CA THR A 17 -6.89 -8.93 -15.48
C THR A 17 -7.71 -8.01 -16.40
N GLY A 18 -7.24 -6.81 -16.77
CA GLY A 18 -7.98 -5.80 -17.55
C GLY A 18 -8.23 -4.48 -16.82
N GLY A 19 -7.29 -4.02 -15.99
CA GLY A 19 -7.33 -2.67 -15.41
C GLY A 19 -6.84 -1.63 -16.42
N GLU A 20 -7.42 -0.44 -16.40
CA GLU A 20 -7.01 0.70 -17.24
C GLU A 20 -5.87 1.49 -16.61
N PHE A 21 -5.85 1.52 -15.27
CA PHE A 21 -4.84 2.20 -14.49
C PHE A 21 -4.54 1.44 -13.21
N ALA A 22 -3.27 1.45 -12.80
CA ALA A 22 -2.84 0.96 -11.51
C ALA A 22 -1.74 1.85 -10.94
N GLU A 23 -1.74 2.02 -9.62
CA GLU A 23 -0.65 2.69 -8.89
C GLU A 23 -0.27 1.88 -7.65
N VAL A 24 0.99 1.98 -7.27
CA VAL A 24 1.54 1.43 -6.03
C VAL A 24 2.11 2.59 -5.21
N PHE A 25 1.57 2.80 -4.02
CA PHE A 25 2.10 3.74 -3.03
C PHE A 25 2.81 2.96 -1.93
N VAL A 26 4.06 3.31 -1.62
CA VAL A 26 4.86 2.65 -0.58
C VAL A 26 5.25 3.68 0.46
N GLU A 27 5.05 3.36 1.73
CA GLU A 27 5.44 4.20 2.86
C GLU A 27 6.43 3.46 3.78
N ASP A 28 7.44 4.19 4.26
CA ASP A 28 8.27 3.84 5.41
C ASP A 28 8.44 5.12 6.26
N ARG A 29 7.58 5.26 7.26
CA ARG A 29 7.54 6.43 8.14
C ARG A 29 8.15 6.08 9.49
N ARG A 30 9.06 6.92 9.98
CA ARG A 30 9.59 6.87 11.36
C ARG A 30 9.11 8.09 12.11
N SER A 31 8.63 7.90 13.33
CA SER A 31 8.18 8.98 14.21
C SER A 31 8.90 8.89 15.55
N SER A 32 9.17 10.03 16.15
CA SER A 32 9.65 10.13 17.53
C SER A 32 9.02 11.34 18.17
N SER A 33 8.55 11.19 19.41
CA SER A 33 7.98 12.29 20.20
C SER A 33 8.54 12.23 21.61
N ALA A 34 8.61 13.41 22.24
CA ALA A 34 9.01 13.58 23.61
C ALA A 34 8.02 14.52 24.30
N LEU A 35 7.56 14.15 25.49
CA LEU A 35 6.80 15.02 26.38
C LEU A 35 7.74 15.51 27.49
N LEU A 36 7.88 16.83 27.59
CA LEU A 36 8.66 17.49 28.63
C LEU A 36 7.71 18.23 29.57
N ASP A 37 7.83 17.97 30.86
CA ASP A 37 7.11 18.70 31.91
C ASP A 37 8.07 19.04 33.06
N ASP A 38 7.95 20.25 33.60
CA ASP A 38 8.80 20.79 34.69
C ASP A 38 10.32 20.54 34.52
N GLY A 39 10.83 20.69 33.30
CA GLY A 39 12.25 20.49 32.97
C GLY A 39 12.71 19.02 32.95
N LYS A 40 11.79 18.06 33.07
CA LYS A 40 12.02 16.62 33.01
C LYS A 40 11.29 16.01 31.83
N VAL A 41 11.88 14.95 31.27
CA VAL A 41 11.24 14.18 30.22
C VAL A 41 10.30 13.19 30.87
N GLU A 42 9.00 13.37 30.65
CA GLU A 42 7.95 12.51 31.20
C GLU A 42 7.68 11.31 30.28
N GLU A 43 7.73 11.51 28.96
CA GLU A 43 7.47 10.44 27.99
C GLU A 43 8.38 10.56 26.77
N LEU A 44 8.88 9.42 26.29
CA LEU A 44 9.56 9.27 25.01
C LEU A 44 8.87 8.16 24.23
N SER A 45 8.36 8.47 23.05
CA SER A 45 7.76 7.49 22.16
C SER A 45 8.50 7.45 20.82
N SER A 46 8.58 6.25 20.25
CA SER A 46 9.07 6.07 18.88
C SER A 46 8.15 5.10 18.14
N GLY A 47 7.98 5.34 16.85
CA GLY A 47 7.13 4.53 16.00
C GLY A 47 7.76 4.33 14.62
N ARG A 48 7.37 3.25 13.97
CA ARG A 48 7.65 3.02 12.56
C ARG A 48 6.46 2.37 11.87
N THR A 49 6.00 2.98 10.79
CA THR A 49 4.94 2.45 9.93
C THR A 49 5.55 2.12 8.59
N ARG A 50 5.33 0.89 8.10
CA ARG A 50 5.83 0.44 6.80
C ARG A 50 4.78 -0.39 6.09
N GLY A 51 4.51 -0.07 4.82
CA GLY A 51 3.51 -0.78 4.03
C GLY A 51 3.34 -0.21 2.63
N ALA A 52 2.46 -0.84 1.86
CA ALA A 52 2.09 -0.40 0.53
C ALA A 52 0.57 -0.43 0.34
N GLY A 53 0.07 0.55 -0.41
CA GLY A 53 -1.29 0.61 -0.94
C GLY A 53 -1.27 0.44 -2.45
N ILE A 54 -2.24 -0.28 -2.99
CA ILE A 54 -2.40 -0.51 -4.43
C ILE A 54 -3.82 -0.12 -4.81
N ARG A 55 -3.92 0.71 -5.86
CA ARG A 55 -5.20 1.12 -6.45
C ARG A 55 -5.26 0.64 -7.89
N VAL A 56 -6.40 0.09 -8.30
CA VAL A 56 -6.68 -0.35 -9.67
C VAL A 56 -8.00 0.28 -10.13
N VAL A 57 -8.04 0.76 -11.36
CA VAL A 57 -9.22 1.38 -11.99
C VAL A 57 -9.66 0.54 -13.18
N VAL A 58 -10.97 0.28 -13.26
CA VAL A 58 -11.65 -0.44 -14.35
C VAL A 58 -12.92 0.34 -14.70
N GLY A 59 -12.89 1.13 -15.79
CA GLY A 59 -13.97 2.05 -16.11
C GLY A 59 -14.22 3.03 -14.95
N ASP A 60 -15.46 3.11 -14.47
CA ASP A 60 -15.83 3.96 -13.33
C ASP A 60 -15.57 3.31 -11.96
N THR A 61 -15.13 2.05 -11.91
CA THR A 61 -14.92 1.32 -10.66
C THR A 61 -13.46 1.38 -10.23
N THR A 62 -13.23 1.63 -8.93
CA THR A 62 -11.90 1.62 -8.34
C THR A 62 -11.81 0.58 -7.23
N GLY A 63 -10.76 -0.24 -7.27
CA GLY A 63 -10.44 -1.22 -6.23
C GLY A 63 -9.16 -0.84 -5.48
N PHE A 64 -9.14 -1.14 -4.19
CA PHE A 64 -8.03 -0.83 -3.30
C PHE A 64 -7.61 -2.06 -2.49
N ALA A 65 -6.31 -2.16 -2.24
CA ALA A 65 -5.76 -3.10 -1.26
C ALA A 65 -4.52 -2.50 -0.60
N HIS A 66 -4.14 -3.05 0.55
CA HIS A 66 -2.97 -2.63 1.31
C HIS A 66 -2.29 -3.84 1.95
N THR A 67 -0.99 -3.72 2.21
CA THR A 67 -0.18 -4.76 2.84
C THR A 67 0.98 -4.15 3.64
N SER A 68 1.34 -4.77 4.77
CA SER A 68 2.60 -4.51 5.49
C SER A 68 3.74 -5.42 5.01
N ASP A 69 3.41 -6.49 4.28
CA ASP A 69 4.38 -7.35 3.61
C ASP A 69 4.79 -6.73 2.27
N LEU A 70 6.00 -6.20 2.24
CA LEU A 70 6.62 -5.57 1.08
C LEU A 70 7.50 -6.54 0.26
N SER A 71 7.38 -7.84 0.49
CA SER A 71 7.92 -8.85 -0.42
C SER A 71 7.16 -8.84 -1.74
N GLU A 72 7.77 -9.39 -2.79
CA GLU A 72 7.12 -9.57 -4.09
C GLU A 72 5.80 -10.35 -3.97
N ALA A 73 5.77 -11.39 -3.13
CA ALA A 73 4.57 -12.18 -2.88
C ALA A 73 3.46 -11.36 -2.19
N GLY A 74 3.82 -10.57 -1.18
CA GLY A 74 2.88 -9.70 -0.46
C GLY A 74 2.27 -8.64 -1.37
N LEU A 75 3.10 -7.99 -2.18
CA LEU A 75 2.67 -6.98 -3.14
C LEU A 75 1.79 -7.58 -4.26
N ALA A 76 2.18 -8.73 -4.82
CA ALA A 76 1.38 -9.42 -5.82
C ALA A 76 0.01 -9.86 -5.27
N LYS A 77 -0.06 -10.27 -4.00
CA LYS A 77 -1.32 -10.60 -3.33
C LYS A 77 -2.21 -9.36 -3.18
N ALA A 78 -1.66 -8.23 -2.74
CA ALA A 78 -2.41 -6.98 -2.65
C ALA A 78 -2.87 -6.50 -4.04
N ALA A 79 -2.03 -6.61 -5.07
CA ALA A 79 -2.39 -6.25 -6.44
C ALA A 79 -3.60 -7.04 -6.96
N ARG A 80 -3.60 -8.36 -6.76
CA ARG A 80 -4.73 -9.22 -7.13
C ARG A 80 -6.01 -8.87 -6.36
N ALA A 81 -5.89 -8.53 -5.08
CA ALA A 81 -7.03 -8.11 -4.27
C ALA A 81 -7.63 -6.79 -4.77
N ALA A 82 -6.80 -5.79 -5.05
CA ALA A 82 -7.26 -4.51 -5.60
C ALA A 82 -7.92 -4.69 -6.98
N ALA A 83 -7.33 -5.49 -7.87
CA ALA A 83 -7.88 -5.78 -9.18
C ALA A 83 -9.24 -6.52 -9.10
N SER A 84 -9.37 -7.48 -8.18
CA SER A 84 -10.64 -8.18 -7.93
C SER A 84 -11.72 -7.23 -7.42
N ALA A 85 -11.39 -6.37 -6.46
CA ALA A 85 -12.32 -5.37 -5.92
C ALA A 85 -12.79 -4.38 -7.00
N ALA A 86 -11.89 -3.93 -7.88
CA ALA A 86 -12.22 -3.04 -8.99
C ALA A 86 -13.22 -3.65 -9.99
N ARG A 87 -13.34 -4.98 -10.04
CA ARG A 87 -14.30 -5.67 -10.92
C ARG A 87 -15.58 -6.09 -10.24
N GLY A 88 -15.50 -6.48 -8.97
CA GLY A 88 -16.66 -6.86 -8.20
C GLY A 88 -17.62 -5.70 -7.93
N GLY A 89 -17.14 -4.44 -8.02
CA GLY A 89 -17.94 -3.25 -7.77
C GLY A 89 -18.95 -2.86 -8.87
N GLY A 90 -18.93 -3.51 -10.04
CA GLY A 90 -19.84 -3.23 -11.15
C GLY A 90 -21.22 -3.91 -11.10
N GLY A 91 -21.56 -4.56 -9.98
CA GLY A 91 -22.84 -5.25 -9.79
C GLY A 91 -23.58 -4.72 -8.57
N GLY A 92 -24.42 -3.71 -8.79
CA GLY A 92 -25.38 -3.17 -7.83
C GLY A 92 -26.62 -2.67 -8.57
#